data_AF-A0A7S1M6E1-F1
#
_entry.id   AF-A0A7S1M6E1-F1
#
_cell.length_a   1.000
_cell.length_b   1.000
_cell.length_c   1.000
_cell.angle_alpha   90.00
_cell.angle_beta   90.00
_cell.angle_gamma   90.00
#
_symmetry.space_group_name_H-M   'P 1'
#
loop_
_entity.id
_entity.type
_entity.pdbx_description
1 polymer ?
#
loop_
_entity_poly.entity_id
_entity_poly.type
_entity_poly.pdbx_seq_one_letter_code
_entity_poly.pdbx_strand_id
1 'polypeptide(L)'
;MAGISMASCTAEFIGTYLLVFVVGCNVLSQNPAWGGVSIACSLMTSIYALGKASGANFNPAVSLALGITGKMDDGWKQVGAYMGVQTVAGVLGALSYSLLFKDNFNIGPTRGFGWWQAMLCETLYTFMLCFVVLNTAASKKLGGKNQFYGLAIGFVIVAGAYGPGAVSGGCFNPAVAIGIDTSSIGKGFGWCLLYTLFEFVGAALAAGAFWLLRPEERQEGEEPPEEYSPTCKLVGEALGTYMLVLTAGLNVLVESKAAAFSIAASLMCMIYAIGDVSGAHFNPAVTVAVLGAGRNKIEPKMAGMYIGVQIVAGLLGA
;
A
#
# COMPACT_ATOMS: atom_id res chain seq x y z
N MET A 1 5.90 14.75 -11.43
CA MET A 1 6.12 13.42 -12.06
C MET A 1 6.41 13.67 -13.53
N ALA A 2 6.30 12.68 -14.42
CA ALA A 2 6.22 12.97 -15.85
C ALA A 2 4.73 13.09 -16.22
N GLY A 3 4.36 14.08 -17.01
CA GLY A 3 2.99 14.21 -17.54
C GLY A 3 2.59 13.06 -18.48
N ILE A 4 1.39 13.15 -19.04
CA ILE A 4 0.85 12.21 -20.02
C ILE A 4 1.72 12.27 -21.27
N SER A 5 2.34 11.14 -21.60
CA SER A 5 3.16 10.95 -22.79
C SER A 5 3.12 9.48 -23.20
N MET A 6 3.61 9.19 -24.41
CA MET A 6 3.76 7.80 -24.85
C MET A 6 4.69 7.02 -23.91
N ALA A 7 5.78 7.65 -23.44
CA ALA A 7 6.72 7.02 -22.52
C ALA A 7 6.09 6.71 -21.16
N SER A 8 5.35 7.67 -20.58
CA SER A 8 4.71 7.47 -19.29
C SER A 8 3.59 6.42 -19.34
N CYS A 9 2.77 6.42 -20.39
CA CYS A 9 1.75 5.38 -20.60
C CYS A 9 2.38 4.00 -20.84
N THR A 10 3.47 3.93 -21.62
CA THR A 10 4.17 2.65 -21.85
C THR A 10 4.77 2.11 -20.54
N ALA A 11 5.34 2.97 -19.72
CA ALA A 11 5.86 2.61 -18.41
C ALA A 11 4.74 2.06 -17.50
N GLU A 12 3.60 2.76 -17.39
CA GLU A 12 2.44 2.28 -16.63
C GLU A 12 1.93 0.93 -17.15
N PHE A 13 1.87 0.75 -18.46
CA PHE A 13 1.48 -0.51 -19.08
C PHE A 13 2.43 -1.65 -18.67
N ILE A 14 3.74 -1.46 -18.84
CA ILE A 14 4.74 -2.51 -18.56
C ILE A 14 4.71 -2.91 -17.09
N GLY A 15 4.70 -1.93 -16.18
CA GLY A 15 4.71 -2.20 -14.74
C GLY A 15 3.44 -2.93 -14.27
N THR A 16 2.26 -2.48 -14.71
CA THR A 16 1.01 -3.17 -14.35
C THR A 16 0.90 -4.55 -15.00
N TYR A 17 1.31 -4.70 -16.25
CA TYR A 17 1.32 -5.99 -16.93
C TYR A 17 2.18 -7.00 -16.17
N LEU A 18 3.42 -6.63 -15.82
CA LEU A 18 4.33 -7.49 -15.08
C LEU A 18 3.79 -7.83 -13.69
N LEU A 19 3.22 -6.85 -12.99
CA LEU A 19 2.58 -7.07 -11.69
C LEU A 19 1.49 -8.13 -11.77
N VAL A 20 0.50 -7.96 -12.66
CA VAL A 20 -0.65 -8.89 -12.74
C VAL A 20 -0.23 -10.26 -13.27
N PHE A 21 0.71 -10.30 -14.23
CA PHE A 21 1.28 -11.55 -14.71
C PHE A 21 1.98 -12.33 -13.58
N VAL A 22 2.80 -11.66 -12.77
CA VAL A 22 3.51 -12.29 -11.64
C VAL A 22 2.54 -12.72 -10.54
N VAL A 23 1.47 -11.96 -10.27
CA VAL A 23 0.40 -12.38 -9.35
C VAL A 23 -0.17 -13.73 -9.77
N GLY A 24 -0.65 -13.86 -11.01
CA GLY A 24 -1.28 -15.10 -11.43
C GLY A 24 -0.31 -16.27 -11.54
N CYS A 25 0.94 -16.04 -11.99
CA CYS A 25 1.98 -17.06 -11.98
C CYS A 25 2.22 -17.61 -10.56
N ASN A 26 2.28 -16.76 -9.53
CA ASN A 26 2.51 -17.22 -8.16
C ASN A 26 1.32 -17.97 -7.57
N VAL A 27 0.09 -17.52 -7.86
CA VAL A 27 -1.13 -18.21 -7.43
C VAL A 27 -1.22 -19.61 -8.07
N LEU A 28 -1.02 -19.73 -9.38
CA LEU A 28 -1.12 -21.01 -10.08
C LEU A 28 0.06 -21.94 -9.84
N SER A 29 1.26 -21.40 -9.53
CA SER A 29 2.42 -22.22 -9.15
C SER A 29 2.32 -22.79 -7.73
N GLN A 30 1.32 -22.38 -6.93
CA GLN A 30 1.06 -22.89 -5.59
C GLN A 30 2.31 -22.87 -4.67
N ASN A 31 3.08 -21.78 -4.74
CA ASN A 31 4.25 -21.56 -3.87
C ASN A 31 3.94 -20.51 -2.77
N PRO A 32 3.23 -20.91 -1.70
CA PRO A 32 2.78 -19.99 -0.66
C PRO A 32 3.92 -19.40 0.17
N ALA A 33 5.13 -19.98 0.12
CA ALA A 33 6.26 -19.46 0.88
C ALA A 33 6.80 -18.16 0.27
N TRP A 34 6.91 -18.09 -1.07
CA TRP A 34 7.59 -16.99 -1.77
C TRP A 34 6.68 -16.15 -2.65
N GLY A 35 5.40 -16.50 -2.80
CA GLY A 35 4.47 -15.80 -3.68
C GLY A 35 4.38 -14.30 -3.41
N GLY A 36 4.15 -13.91 -2.16
CA GLY A 36 4.09 -12.50 -1.75
C GLY A 36 5.40 -11.75 -2.01
N VAL A 37 6.55 -12.37 -1.73
CA VAL A 37 7.88 -11.79 -1.99
C VAL A 37 8.13 -11.61 -3.48
N SER A 38 7.78 -12.59 -4.30
CA SER A 38 7.94 -12.55 -5.76
C SER A 38 7.17 -11.38 -6.36
N ILE A 39 5.90 -11.21 -5.97
CA ILE A 39 5.04 -10.09 -6.40
C ILE A 39 5.63 -8.74 -5.93
N ALA A 40 6.01 -8.65 -4.65
CA ALA A 40 6.64 -7.46 -4.07
C ALA A 40 7.93 -7.05 -4.79
N CYS A 41 8.80 -8.03 -5.09
CA CYS A 41 10.04 -7.79 -5.81
C CYS A 41 9.79 -7.34 -7.24
N SER A 42 8.83 -7.94 -7.96
CA SER A 42 8.46 -7.50 -9.31
C SER A 42 7.92 -6.07 -9.33
N LEU A 43 7.10 -5.71 -8.34
CA LEU A 43 6.60 -4.35 -8.19
C LEU A 43 7.74 -3.37 -7.89
N MET A 44 8.58 -3.69 -6.89
CA MET A 44 9.72 -2.87 -6.47
C MET A 44 10.70 -2.61 -7.63
N THR A 45 11.09 -3.65 -8.37
CA THR A 45 12.02 -3.51 -9.50
C THR A 45 11.41 -2.67 -10.62
N SER A 46 10.12 -2.86 -10.92
CA SER A 46 9.39 -2.05 -11.89
C SER A 46 9.32 -0.58 -11.45
N ILE A 47 9.08 -0.30 -10.17
CA ILE A 47 9.07 1.06 -9.62
C ILE A 47 10.42 1.74 -9.82
N TYR A 48 11.53 1.07 -9.50
CA TYR A 48 12.85 1.66 -9.69
C TYR A 48 13.21 1.83 -11.17
N ALA A 49 12.82 0.91 -12.02
CA ALA A 49 13.13 0.96 -13.45
C ALA A 49 12.33 2.05 -14.19
N LEU A 50 11.05 2.21 -13.85
CA LEU A 50 10.08 2.97 -14.64
C LEU A 50 9.56 4.22 -13.92
N GLY A 51 9.85 4.40 -12.63
CA GLY A 51 9.36 5.53 -11.84
C GLY A 51 9.76 6.90 -12.38
N LYS A 52 10.95 7.01 -12.97
CA LYS A 52 11.37 8.26 -13.65
C LYS A 52 10.55 8.56 -14.92
N ALA A 53 9.97 7.54 -15.55
CA ALA A 53 9.21 7.69 -16.79
C ALA A 53 7.73 8.02 -16.54
N SER A 54 7.11 7.51 -15.47
CA SER A 54 5.67 7.70 -15.23
C SER A 54 5.28 8.11 -13.81
N GLY A 55 6.16 8.00 -12.83
CA GLY A 55 5.81 7.96 -11.40
C GLY A 55 5.56 6.55 -10.86
N ALA A 56 5.45 5.56 -11.74
CA ALA A 56 5.26 4.14 -11.42
C ALA A 56 4.04 3.88 -10.51
N ASN A 57 2.86 4.33 -10.92
CA ASN A 57 1.64 4.13 -10.14
C ASN A 57 1.21 2.67 -10.17
N PHE A 58 1.18 2.08 -11.37
CA PHE A 58 0.82 0.70 -11.71
C PHE A 58 -0.51 0.18 -11.14
N ASN A 59 -1.33 1.09 -10.63
CA ASN A 59 -2.50 0.79 -9.83
C ASN A 59 -3.50 1.97 -9.94
N PRO A 60 -4.74 1.71 -10.37
CA PRO A 60 -5.77 2.74 -10.42
C PRO A 60 -6.04 3.42 -9.06
N ALA A 61 -6.00 2.68 -7.95
CA ALA A 61 -6.19 3.24 -6.60
C ALA A 61 -5.04 4.17 -6.20
N VAL A 62 -3.79 3.84 -6.56
CA VAL A 62 -2.64 4.74 -6.35
C VAL A 62 -2.78 6.00 -7.21
N SER A 63 -3.18 5.85 -8.47
CA SER A 63 -3.44 6.98 -9.37
C SER A 63 -4.55 7.88 -8.83
N LEU A 64 -5.60 7.29 -8.24
CA LEU A 64 -6.67 8.03 -7.56
C LEU A 64 -6.14 8.81 -6.35
N ALA A 65 -5.37 8.17 -5.46
CA ALA A 65 -4.82 8.82 -4.28
C ALA A 65 -3.91 10.02 -4.64
N LEU A 66 -3.07 9.86 -5.66
CA LEU A 66 -2.25 10.94 -6.21
C LEU A 66 -3.10 12.05 -6.85
N GLY A 67 -4.18 11.68 -7.55
CA GLY A 67 -5.15 12.63 -8.10
C GLY A 67 -5.85 13.46 -7.04
N ILE A 68 -6.37 12.82 -5.99
CA ILE A 68 -7.03 13.47 -4.84
C ILE A 68 -6.08 14.47 -4.18
N THR A 69 -4.81 14.10 -4.03
CA THR A 69 -3.78 14.91 -3.36
C THR A 69 -3.10 15.93 -4.27
N GLY A 70 -3.55 16.09 -5.51
CA GLY A 70 -3.01 17.07 -6.46
C GLY A 70 -1.57 16.78 -6.89
N LYS A 71 -1.15 15.51 -6.84
CA LYS A 71 0.23 15.11 -7.16
C LYS A 71 0.45 14.77 -8.62
N MET A 72 -0.61 14.62 -9.42
CA MET A 72 -0.53 14.32 -10.85
C MET A 72 -0.35 15.61 -11.65
N ASP A 73 0.71 15.71 -12.47
CA ASP A 73 1.07 16.96 -13.15
C ASP A 73 0.01 17.43 -14.15
N ASP A 74 -0.60 16.50 -14.90
CA ASP A 74 -1.74 16.82 -15.80
C ASP A 74 -3.11 16.57 -15.13
N GLY A 75 -3.13 16.51 -13.79
CA GLY A 75 -4.32 16.35 -12.97
C GLY A 75 -5.16 15.12 -13.35
N TRP A 76 -6.49 15.30 -13.36
CA TRP A 76 -7.45 14.22 -13.59
C TRP A 76 -7.39 13.59 -14.99
N LYS A 77 -6.85 14.31 -15.99
CA LYS A 77 -6.60 13.72 -17.31
C LYS A 77 -5.57 12.59 -17.21
N GLN A 78 -4.52 12.79 -16.41
CA GLN A 78 -3.48 11.78 -16.21
C GLN A 78 -4.01 10.61 -15.41
N VAL A 79 -4.81 10.88 -14.37
CA VAL A 79 -5.49 9.84 -13.59
C VAL A 79 -6.30 8.93 -14.51
N GLY A 80 -7.18 9.50 -15.36
CA GLY A 80 -8.00 8.72 -16.29
C GLY A 80 -7.18 7.94 -17.32
N ALA A 81 -6.14 8.57 -17.89
CA ALA A 81 -5.25 7.91 -18.85
C ALA A 81 -4.51 6.72 -18.22
N TYR A 82 -3.94 6.91 -17.03
CA TYR A 82 -3.22 5.87 -16.32
C TYR A 82 -4.16 4.72 -15.92
N MET A 83 -5.33 5.02 -15.36
CA MET A 83 -6.31 3.98 -15.01
C MET A 83 -6.68 3.14 -16.23
N GLY A 84 -6.98 3.76 -17.37
CA GLY A 84 -7.29 3.04 -18.60
C GLY A 84 -6.15 2.13 -19.07
N VAL A 85 -4.91 2.65 -19.09
CA VAL A 85 -3.73 1.88 -19.49
C VAL A 85 -3.44 0.72 -18.53
N GLN A 86 -3.52 0.98 -17.22
CA GLN A 86 -3.31 -0.02 -16.17
C GLN A 86 -4.35 -1.14 -16.27
N THR A 87 -5.63 -0.82 -16.50
CA THR A 87 -6.68 -1.84 -16.69
C THR A 87 -6.40 -2.71 -17.90
N VAL A 88 -6.05 -2.13 -19.06
CA VAL A 88 -5.70 -2.92 -20.25
C VAL A 88 -4.49 -3.80 -19.99
N ALA A 89 -3.45 -3.26 -19.36
CA ALA A 89 -2.27 -4.02 -18.97
C ALA A 89 -2.58 -5.17 -18.01
N GLY A 90 -3.47 -4.94 -17.04
CA GLY A 90 -3.90 -5.95 -16.08
C GLY A 90 -4.66 -7.10 -16.74
N VAL A 91 -5.59 -6.80 -17.65
CA VAL A 91 -6.29 -7.83 -18.44
C VAL A 91 -5.30 -8.65 -19.27
N LEU A 92 -4.37 -8.00 -19.97
CA LEU A 92 -3.37 -8.70 -20.77
C LEU A 92 -2.39 -9.52 -19.92
N GLY A 93 -1.95 -9.01 -18.78
CA GLY A 93 -1.13 -9.75 -17.83
C GLY A 93 -1.85 -10.99 -17.31
N ALA A 94 -3.16 -10.85 -17.06
CA ALA A 94 -3.98 -11.95 -16.58
C ALA A 94 -4.23 -13.04 -17.63
N LEU A 95 -4.49 -12.64 -18.87
CA LEU A 95 -4.59 -13.56 -20.00
C LEU A 95 -3.27 -14.28 -20.27
N SER A 96 -2.13 -13.60 -20.12
CA SER A 96 -0.81 -14.20 -20.30
C SER A 96 -0.53 -15.33 -19.32
N TYR A 97 -0.77 -15.16 -18.01
CA TYR A 97 -0.61 -16.28 -17.07
C TYR A 97 -1.63 -17.38 -17.36
N SER A 98 -2.85 -17.01 -17.76
CA SER A 98 -3.92 -17.98 -18.04
C SER A 98 -3.56 -18.88 -19.22
N LEU A 99 -2.96 -18.30 -20.25
CA LEU A 99 -2.45 -19.04 -21.41
C LEU A 99 -1.23 -19.90 -21.04
N LEU A 100 -0.32 -19.37 -20.24
CA LEU A 100 0.90 -20.06 -19.82
C LEU A 100 0.58 -21.33 -19.02
N PHE A 101 -0.35 -21.25 -18.08
CA PHE A 101 -0.74 -22.37 -17.21
C PHE A 101 -1.90 -23.20 -17.78
N LYS A 102 -2.61 -22.71 -18.79
CA LYS A 102 -3.89 -23.25 -19.28
C LYS A 102 -4.95 -23.38 -18.18
N ASP A 103 -4.87 -22.51 -17.17
CA ASP A 103 -5.81 -22.41 -16.06
C ASP A 103 -5.87 -20.97 -15.54
N ASN A 104 -6.91 -20.64 -14.81
CA ASN A 104 -7.13 -19.32 -14.20
C ASN A 104 -7.82 -19.48 -12.84
N PHE A 105 -8.06 -18.38 -12.14
CA PHE A 105 -8.78 -18.38 -10.87
C PHE A 105 -9.61 -17.10 -10.78
N ASN A 106 -10.70 -17.15 -10.03
CA ASN A 106 -11.55 -15.99 -9.83
C ASN A 106 -11.21 -15.29 -8.50
N ILE A 107 -11.50 -14.00 -8.41
CA ILE A 107 -11.40 -13.21 -7.19
C ILE A 107 -12.55 -13.54 -6.24
N GLY A 108 -12.31 -13.29 -4.95
CA GLY A 108 -13.31 -13.42 -3.91
C GLY A 108 -12.68 -13.73 -2.55
N PRO A 109 -13.49 -13.69 -1.48
CA PRO A 109 -13.06 -14.15 -0.17
C PRO A 109 -12.54 -15.58 -0.24
N THR A 110 -11.43 -15.85 0.45
CA THR A 110 -10.91 -17.20 0.55
C THR A 110 -11.82 -18.06 1.45
N ARG A 111 -11.61 -19.38 1.40
CA ARG A 111 -12.46 -20.33 2.13
C ARG A 111 -12.49 -20.02 3.64
N GLY A 112 -13.68 -19.81 4.18
CA GLY A 112 -13.90 -19.51 5.61
C GLY A 112 -14.16 -18.03 5.90
N PHE A 113 -14.03 -17.16 4.90
CA PHE A 113 -14.28 -15.72 5.04
C PHE A 113 -15.42 -15.23 4.16
N GLY A 114 -16.02 -14.11 4.55
CA GLY A 114 -17.10 -13.46 3.83
C GLY A 114 -16.66 -12.14 3.19
N TRP A 115 -17.60 -11.53 2.47
CA TRP A 115 -17.38 -10.29 1.74
C TRP A 115 -17.03 -9.10 2.63
N TRP A 116 -17.56 -9.03 3.85
CA TRP A 116 -17.20 -7.98 4.81
C TRP A 116 -15.73 -8.06 5.23
N GLN A 117 -15.21 -9.27 5.48
CA GLN A 117 -13.78 -9.45 5.81
C GLN A 117 -12.89 -9.11 4.62
N ALA A 118 -13.29 -9.51 3.40
CA ALA A 118 -12.58 -9.13 2.19
C ALA A 118 -12.57 -7.60 1.99
N MET A 119 -13.71 -6.94 2.21
CA MET A 119 -13.81 -5.47 2.16
C MET A 119 -12.84 -4.80 3.11
N LEU A 120 -12.78 -5.23 4.38
CA LEU A 120 -11.86 -4.66 5.37
C LEU A 120 -10.40 -4.82 4.92
N CYS A 121 -10.03 -6.03 4.47
CA CYS A 121 -8.68 -6.33 4.01
C CYS A 121 -8.27 -5.47 2.81
N GLU A 122 -9.11 -5.42 1.77
CA GLU A 122 -8.85 -4.66 0.55
C GLU A 122 -8.79 -3.16 0.83
N THR A 123 -9.69 -2.64 1.68
CA THR A 123 -9.70 -1.23 2.05
C THR A 123 -8.45 -0.84 2.85
N LEU A 124 -8.10 -1.58 3.91
CA LEU A 124 -7.03 -1.21 4.84
C LEU A 124 -5.62 -1.38 4.23
N TYR A 125 -5.42 -2.37 3.36
CA TYR A 125 -4.12 -2.58 2.73
C TYR A 125 -3.95 -1.79 1.43
N THR A 126 -5.03 -1.44 0.74
CA THR A 126 -4.97 -0.39 -0.29
C THR A 126 -4.73 0.98 0.34
N PHE A 127 -5.35 1.25 1.50
CA PHE A 127 -5.01 2.42 2.32
C PHE A 127 -3.51 2.44 2.63
N MET A 128 -2.96 1.36 3.18
CA MET A 128 -1.53 1.28 3.50
C MET A 128 -0.65 1.51 2.26
N LEU A 129 -1.00 0.88 1.13
CA LEU A 129 -0.26 1.03 -0.13
C LEU A 129 -0.26 2.48 -0.59
N CYS A 130 -1.44 3.08 -0.72
CA CYS A 130 -1.57 4.48 -1.17
C CYS A 130 -0.92 5.44 -0.19
N PHE A 131 -1.06 5.19 1.12
CA PHE A 131 -0.49 6.03 2.17
C PHE A 131 1.05 5.99 2.13
N VAL A 132 1.65 4.81 1.94
CA VAL A 132 3.09 4.66 1.78
C VAL A 132 3.57 5.33 0.49
N VAL A 133 2.85 5.20 -0.64
CA VAL A 133 3.18 5.93 -1.88
C VAL A 133 3.17 7.44 -1.66
N LEU A 134 2.09 7.98 -1.09
CA LEU A 134 1.94 9.42 -0.86
C LEU A 134 3.08 9.97 0.01
N ASN A 135 3.40 9.28 1.10
CA ASN A 135 4.42 9.75 2.03
C ASN A 135 5.85 9.58 1.48
N THR A 136 6.16 8.44 0.85
CA THR A 136 7.55 8.12 0.46
C THR A 136 7.92 8.62 -0.92
N ALA A 137 6.98 8.66 -1.86
CA ALA A 137 7.26 9.01 -3.25
C ALA A 137 6.74 10.40 -3.65
N ALA A 138 5.64 10.87 -3.04
CA ALA A 138 4.94 12.09 -3.51
C ALA A 138 4.99 13.29 -2.54
N SER A 139 5.41 13.09 -1.29
CA SER A 139 5.48 14.17 -0.30
C SER A 139 6.55 15.21 -0.67
N LYS A 140 6.32 16.47 -0.30
CA LYS A 140 7.30 17.56 -0.38
C LYS A 140 8.56 17.23 0.41
N LYS A 141 8.43 16.54 1.55
CA LYS A 141 9.58 16.18 2.40
C LYS A 141 10.48 15.12 1.77
N LEU A 142 9.90 14.04 1.24
CA LEU A 142 10.66 12.84 0.83
C LEU A 142 10.64 12.57 -0.68
N GLY A 143 9.61 13.00 -1.40
CA GLY A 143 9.41 12.72 -2.82
C GLY A 143 10.60 13.18 -3.67
N GLY A 144 11.16 12.25 -4.45
CA GLY A 144 12.37 12.48 -5.25
C GLY A 144 13.68 12.69 -4.47
N LYS A 145 13.61 12.73 -3.13
CA LYS A 145 14.75 13.01 -2.23
C LYS A 145 15.28 11.78 -1.49
N ASN A 146 14.55 10.66 -1.53
CA ASN A 146 14.98 9.39 -0.95
C ASN A 146 15.14 8.29 -2.02
N GLN A 147 15.74 7.16 -1.63
CA GLN A 147 15.94 5.98 -2.49
C GLN A 147 15.24 4.72 -1.97
N PHE A 148 14.49 4.80 -0.88
CA PHE A 148 13.82 3.64 -0.27
C PHE A 148 12.36 3.51 -0.70
N TYR A 149 11.78 4.49 -1.40
CA TYR A 149 10.36 4.50 -1.80
C TYR A 149 9.92 3.20 -2.48
N GLY A 150 10.69 2.67 -3.44
CA GLY A 150 10.33 1.43 -4.14
C GLY A 150 10.33 0.21 -3.21
N LEU A 151 11.26 0.16 -2.26
CA LEU A 151 11.32 -0.88 -1.23
C LEU A 151 10.11 -0.79 -0.29
N ALA A 152 9.81 0.42 0.20
CA ALA A 152 8.67 0.66 1.07
C ALA A 152 7.35 0.26 0.38
N ILE A 153 7.12 0.72 -0.85
CA ILE A 153 5.90 0.40 -1.62
C ILE A 153 5.80 -1.10 -1.89
N GLY A 154 6.90 -1.73 -2.35
CA GLY A 154 6.91 -3.18 -2.61
C GLY A 154 6.63 -4.01 -1.37
N PHE A 155 7.17 -3.63 -0.21
CA PHE A 155 6.98 -4.39 1.03
C PHE A 155 5.59 -4.24 1.65
N VAL A 156 4.78 -3.27 1.22
CA VAL A 156 3.33 -3.29 1.54
C VAL A 156 2.70 -4.56 0.96
N ILE A 157 3.14 -5.02 -0.20
CA ILE A 157 2.64 -6.27 -0.80
C ILE A 157 3.09 -7.49 0.02
N VAL A 158 4.28 -7.48 0.61
CA VAL A 158 4.67 -8.54 1.57
C VAL A 158 3.73 -8.54 2.77
N ALA A 159 3.48 -7.37 3.37
CA ALA A 159 2.57 -7.26 4.51
C ALA A 159 1.14 -7.71 4.16
N GLY A 160 0.66 -7.38 2.96
CA GLY A 160 -0.66 -7.75 2.47
C GLY A 160 -0.77 -9.22 2.07
N ALA A 161 0.19 -9.77 1.32
CA ALA A 161 0.09 -11.11 0.77
C ALA A 161 0.03 -12.20 1.86
N TYR A 162 0.77 -12.02 2.97
CA TYR A 162 0.90 -13.04 4.01
C TYR A 162 -0.11 -12.90 5.16
N GLY A 163 -0.77 -11.74 5.31
CA GLY A 163 -1.85 -11.55 6.28
C GLY A 163 -3.23 -11.52 5.59
N PRO A 164 -3.72 -10.32 5.20
CA PRO A 164 -5.05 -10.13 4.61
C PRO A 164 -5.26 -10.82 3.25
N GLY A 165 -4.20 -11.16 2.52
CA GLY A 165 -4.28 -11.90 1.26
C GLY A 165 -4.88 -13.30 1.46
N ALA A 166 -4.61 -13.92 2.60
CA ALA A 166 -5.21 -15.19 2.98
C ALA A 166 -6.71 -15.08 3.32
N VAL A 167 -7.28 -13.87 3.39
CA VAL A 167 -8.70 -13.58 3.66
C VAL A 167 -9.42 -13.13 2.39
N SER A 168 -8.81 -12.19 1.64
CA SER A 168 -9.44 -11.47 0.52
C SER A 168 -8.95 -11.89 -0.86
N GLY A 169 -7.85 -12.64 -0.95
CA GLY A 169 -7.11 -12.83 -2.20
C GLY A 169 -6.07 -11.74 -2.46
N GLY A 170 -6.15 -10.59 -1.79
CA GLY A 170 -5.11 -9.57 -1.72
C GLY A 170 -4.81 -8.89 -3.06
N CYS A 171 -5.82 -8.26 -3.67
CA CYS A 171 -5.66 -7.54 -4.92
C CYS A 171 -4.98 -6.18 -4.69
N PHE A 172 -5.53 -5.38 -3.76
CA PHE A 172 -5.10 -4.04 -3.40
C PHE A 172 -4.90 -3.08 -4.59
N ASN A 173 -5.52 -3.41 -5.73
CA ASN A 173 -5.28 -2.82 -7.04
C ASN A 173 -6.44 -3.17 -8.01
N PRO A 174 -7.21 -2.17 -8.46
CA PRO A 174 -8.32 -2.42 -9.38
C PRO A 174 -7.89 -3.08 -10.70
N ALA A 175 -6.68 -2.82 -11.20
CA ALA A 175 -6.18 -3.47 -12.41
C ALA A 175 -5.89 -4.96 -12.20
N VAL A 176 -5.46 -5.35 -10.99
CA VAL A 176 -5.30 -6.76 -10.60
C VAL A 176 -6.68 -7.42 -10.51
N ALA A 177 -7.62 -6.80 -9.78
CA ALA A 177 -8.97 -7.33 -9.60
C ALA A 177 -9.72 -7.50 -10.93
N ILE A 178 -9.74 -6.46 -11.77
CA ILE A 178 -10.38 -6.49 -13.10
C ILE A 178 -9.69 -7.51 -14.01
N GLY A 179 -8.36 -7.58 -13.99
CA GLY A 179 -7.61 -8.53 -14.82
C GLY A 179 -7.96 -9.98 -14.51
N ILE A 180 -7.96 -10.36 -13.22
CA ILE A 180 -8.29 -11.72 -12.76
C ILE A 180 -9.75 -12.07 -13.05
N ASP A 181 -10.70 -11.18 -12.72
CA ASP A 181 -12.13 -11.42 -12.94
C ASP A 181 -12.46 -11.55 -14.44
N THR A 182 -11.80 -10.74 -15.29
CA THR A 182 -11.96 -10.82 -16.75
C THR A 182 -11.37 -12.10 -17.34
N SER A 183 -10.16 -12.49 -16.93
CA SER A 183 -9.50 -13.70 -17.46
C SER A 183 -10.19 -14.99 -17.03
N SER A 184 -10.95 -14.94 -15.93
CA SER A 184 -11.69 -16.05 -15.35
C SER A 184 -13.21 -15.95 -15.52
N ILE A 185 -13.69 -15.20 -16.51
CA ILE A 185 -15.13 -14.94 -16.76
C ILE A 185 -16.01 -16.21 -16.77
N GLY A 186 -15.47 -17.35 -17.22
CA GLY A 186 -16.17 -18.64 -17.19
C GLY A 186 -16.39 -19.24 -15.80
N LYS A 187 -15.70 -18.73 -14.77
CA LYS A 187 -15.79 -19.10 -13.35
C LYS A 187 -16.59 -18.07 -12.53
N GLY A 188 -17.13 -17.03 -13.17
CA GLY A 188 -17.86 -15.91 -12.55
C GLY A 188 -17.30 -14.56 -12.97
N PHE A 189 -18.09 -13.50 -12.85
CA PHE A 189 -17.69 -12.14 -13.23
C PHE A 189 -18.46 -11.07 -12.46
N GLY A 190 -17.86 -9.91 -12.29
CA GLY A 190 -18.48 -8.69 -11.78
C GLY A 190 -18.06 -8.33 -10.35
N TRP A 191 -17.35 -9.23 -9.66
CA TRP A 191 -16.83 -8.98 -8.32
C TRP A 191 -15.74 -7.91 -8.33
N CYS A 192 -15.06 -7.71 -9.46
CA CYS A 192 -14.00 -6.70 -9.60
C CYS A 192 -14.51 -5.29 -9.32
N LEU A 193 -15.81 -5.03 -9.55
CA LEU A 193 -16.44 -3.75 -9.26
C LEU A 193 -16.50 -3.47 -7.74
N LEU A 194 -16.77 -4.49 -6.93
CA LEU A 194 -16.77 -4.36 -5.47
C LEU A 194 -15.34 -4.20 -4.93
N TYR A 195 -14.38 -5.00 -5.43
CA TYR A 195 -12.98 -4.82 -5.07
C TYR A 195 -12.48 -3.41 -5.40
N THR A 196 -12.77 -2.93 -6.62
CA THR A 196 -12.43 -1.57 -7.05
C THR A 196 -13.01 -0.51 -6.11
N LEU A 197 -14.27 -0.68 -5.68
CA LEU A 197 -14.89 0.22 -4.72
C LEU A 197 -14.14 0.23 -3.38
N PHE A 198 -13.82 -0.94 -2.83
CA PHE A 198 -13.09 -1.05 -1.55
C PHE A 198 -11.69 -0.43 -1.63
N GLU A 199 -10.99 -0.70 -2.72
CA GLU A 199 -9.65 -0.18 -3.00
C GLU A 199 -9.69 1.35 -3.16
N PHE A 200 -10.69 1.91 -3.84
CA PHE A 200 -10.88 3.36 -3.94
C PHE A 200 -11.24 4.02 -2.61
N VAL A 201 -12.04 3.37 -1.76
CA VAL A 201 -12.27 3.85 -0.39
C VAL A 201 -10.94 3.90 0.38
N GLY A 202 -10.11 2.85 0.27
CA GLY A 202 -8.78 2.81 0.87
C GLY A 202 -7.88 3.97 0.39
N ALA A 203 -7.84 4.21 -0.93
CA ALA A 203 -7.10 5.32 -1.53
C ALA A 203 -7.55 6.70 -1.03
N ALA A 204 -8.86 6.92 -0.90
CA ALA A 204 -9.41 8.18 -0.39
C ALA A 204 -9.07 8.40 1.09
N LEU A 205 -9.17 7.35 1.92
CA LEU A 205 -8.75 7.40 3.32
C LEU A 205 -7.26 7.70 3.45
N ALA A 206 -6.42 7.14 2.57
CA ALA A 206 -4.98 7.38 2.56
C ALA A 206 -4.64 8.84 2.24
N ALA A 207 -5.33 9.44 1.28
CA ALA A 207 -5.20 10.86 0.96
C ALA A 207 -5.59 11.75 2.15
N GLY A 208 -6.69 11.42 2.84
CA GLY A 208 -7.12 12.13 4.04
C GLY A 208 -6.10 12.04 5.19
N ALA A 209 -5.58 10.84 5.46
CA ALA A 209 -4.56 10.62 6.48
C ALA A 209 -3.24 11.33 6.14
N PHE A 210 -2.83 11.32 4.86
CA PHE A 210 -1.67 12.04 4.37
C PHE A 210 -1.76 13.54 4.67
N TRP A 211 -2.88 14.17 4.32
CA TRP A 211 -3.14 15.58 4.61
C TRP A 211 -3.31 15.92 6.09
N LEU A 212 -3.71 14.97 6.93
CA LEU A 212 -3.80 15.16 8.37
C LEU A 212 -2.41 15.16 9.03
N LEU A 213 -1.53 14.27 8.55
CA LEU A 213 -0.18 14.11 9.07
C LEU A 213 0.82 15.10 8.48
N ARG A 214 0.54 15.60 7.27
CA ARG A 214 1.34 16.59 6.56
C ARG A 214 0.46 17.76 6.09
N PRO A 215 0.10 18.69 6.98
CA PRO A 215 -0.74 19.84 6.64
C PRO A 215 -0.20 20.67 5.48
N GLU A 216 1.14 20.74 5.36
CA GLU A 216 1.83 21.46 4.29
C GLU A 216 1.50 20.92 2.89
N GLU A 217 0.99 19.70 2.79
CA GLU A 217 0.63 19.08 1.51
C GLU A 217 -0.73 19.54 0.99
N ARG A 218 -1.50 20.30 1.77
CA ARG A 218 -2.81 20.83 1.38
C ARG A 218 -2.73 22.12 0.58
N GLN A 219 -1.67 22.89 0.77
CA GLN A 219 -1.52 24.22 0.20
C GLN A 219 -0.26 24.31 -0.64
N GLU A 220 -0.35 24.97 -1.80
CA GLU A 220 0.81 25.30 -2.60
C GLU A 220 1.67 26.35 -1.87
N GLY A 221 3.00 26.22 -1.96
CA GLY A 221 3.95 27.15 -1.36
C GLY A 221 4.29 26.91 0.12
N GLU A 222 3.54 26.05 0.85
CA GLU A 222 3.95 25.65 2.21
C GLU A 222 5.11 24.65 2.15
N GLU A 223 6.20 24.91 2.89
CA GLU A 223 7.35 24.03 3.02
C GLU A 223 7.18 23.07 4.22
N PRO A 224 7.74 21.85 4.17
CA PRO A 224 7.67 20.93 5.31
C PRO A 224 8.34 21.52 6.55
N PRO A 225 7.70 21.44 7.73
CA PRO A 225 8.27 21.98 8.95
C PRO A 225 9.54 21.22 9.37
N GLU A 226 10.36 21.86 10.20
CA GLU A 226 11.47 21.18 10.90
C GLU A 226 10.92 20.15 11.90
N GLU A 227 9.85 20.50 12.60
CA GLU A 227 9.19 19.65 13.58
C GLU A 227 7.66 19.72 13.41
N TYR A 228 7.01 18.56 13.34
CA TYR A 228 5.56 18.48 13.24
C TYR A 228 4.87 18.70 14.59
N SER A 229 3.62 19.16 14.53
CA SER A 229 2.80 19.38 15.72
C SER A 229 2.61 18.09 16.55
N PRO A 230 2.37 18.20 17.87
CA PRO A 230 2.06 17.06 18.71
C PRO A 230 0.89 16.21 18.19
N THR A 231 -0.12 16.84 17.59
CA THR A 231 -1.26 16.12 16.99
C THR A 231 -0.84 15.24 15.83
N CYS A 232 -0.05 15.76 14.88
CA CYS A 232 0.48 14.97 13.76
C CYS A 232 1.30 13.79 14.27
N LYS A 233 2.16 14.03 15.26
CA LYS A 233 2.97 13.00 15.90
C LYS A 233 2.13 11.88 16.53
N LEU A 234 1.12 12.24 17.32
CA LEU A 234 0.25 11.29 18.01
C LEU A 234 -0.63 10.49 17.05
N VAL A 235 -1.17 11.13 16.01
CA VAL A 235 -1.91 10.44 14.95
C VAL A 235 -0.98 9.48 14.20
N GLY A 236 0.27 9.88 13.94
CA GLY A 236 1.25 9.02 13.29
C GLY A 236 1.55 7.79 14.13
N GLU A 237 1.79 7.96 15.42
CA GLU A 237 2.00 6.86 16.36
C GLU A 237 0.80 5.92 16.45
N ALA A 238 -0.42 6.46 16.54
CA ALA A 238 -1.64 5.68 16.55
C ALA A 238 -1.79 4.87 15.25
N LEU A 239 -1.60 5.49 14.09
CA LEU A 239 -1.76 4.83 12.80
C LEU A 239 -0.73 3.71 12.59
N GLY A 240 0.54 3.97 12.91
CA GLY A 240 1.59 2.96 12.81
C GLY A 240 1.38 1.79 13.76
N THR A 241 0.98 2.03 15.01
CA THR A 241 0.64 0.96 15.95
C THR A 241 -0.58 0.17 15.51
N TYR A 242 -1.64 0.84 15.03
CA TYR A 242 -2.83 0.17 14.51
C TYR A 242 -2.48 -0.79 13.38
N MET A 243 -1.72 -0.33 12.37
CA MET A 243 -1.33 -1.17 11.24
C MET A 243 -0.42 -2.33 11.65
N LEU A 244 0.50 -2.09 12.60
CA LEU A 244 1.37 -3.13 13.15
C LEU A 244 0.57 -4.24 13.82
N VAL A 245 -0.33 -3.87 14.74
CA VAL A 245 -1.12 -4.84 15.51
C VAL A 245 -2.12 -5.57 14.62
N LEU A 246 -2.80 -4.85 13.70
CA LEU A 246 -3.68 -5.45 12.70
C LEU A 246 -2.93 -6.50 11.86
N THR A 247 -1.75 -6.15 11.35
CA THR A 247 -0.95 -7.08 10.54
C THR A 247 -0.53 -8.30 11.37
N ALA A 248 -0.13 -8.10 12.62
CA ALA A 248 0.24 -9.19 13.52
C ALA A 248 -0.95 -10.12 13.82
N GLY A 249 -2.10 -9.56 14.18
CA GLY A 249 -3.33 -10.31 14.44
C GLY A 249 -3.77 -11.12 13.23
N LEU A 250 -3.83 -10.51 12.05
CA LEU A 250 -4.18 -11.20 10.81
C LEU A 250 -3.23 -12.37 10.51
N ASN A 251 -1.91 -12.16 10.63
CA ASN A 251 -0.94 -13.22 10.38
C ASN A 251 -1.06 -14.40 11.36
N VAL A 252 -1.41 -14.14 12.63
CA VAL A 252 -1.68 -15.19 13.61
C VAL A 252 -2.96 -15.94 13.26
N LEU A 253 -4.04 -15.23 12.97
CA LEU A 253 -5.36 -15.82 12.68
C LEU A 253 -5.39 -16.69 11.42
N VAL A 254 -4.60 -16.33 10.41
CA VAL A 254 -4.48 -17.11 9.16
C VAL A 254 -3.34 -18.13 9.20
N GLU A 255 -2.70 -18.32 10.35
CA GLU A 255 -1.57 -19.24 10.55
C GLU A 255 -0.45 -19.04 9.51
N SER A 256 -0.10 -17.77 9.27
CA SER A 256 0.83 -17.39 8.21
C SER A 256 2.23 -17.98 8.43
N LYS A 257 2.73 -18.70 7.42
CA LYS A 257 4.10 -19.26 7.42
C LYS A 257 5.20 -18.21 7.37
N ALA A 258 4.86 -16.97 7.01
CA ALA A 258 5.79 -15.85 6.92
C ALA A 258 5.39 -14.70 7.87
N ALA A 259 4.69 -15.02 8.98
CA ALA A 259 4.17 -14.03 9.93
C ALA A 259 5.20 -12.98 10.35
N ALA A 260 6.37 -13.41 10.81
CA ALA A 260 7.44 -12.50 11.23
C ALA A 260 7.87 -11.55 10.09
N PHE A 261 7.95 -12.05 8.86
CA PHE A 261 8.35 -11.24 7.71
C PHE A 261 7.26 -10.26 7.28
N SER A 262 5.99 -10.69 7.28
CA SER A 262 4.83 -9.83 7.02
C SER A 262 4.71 -8.69 8.04
N ILE A 263 4.88 -9.00 9.33
CA ILE A 263 4.78 -8.04 10.43
C ILE A 263 5.93 -7.03 10.34
N ALA A 264 7.15 -7.51 10.10
CA ALA A 264 8.31 -6.64 9.91
C ALA A 264 8.16 -5.75 8.67
N ALA A 265 7.60 -6.28 7.58
CA ALA A 265 7.31 -5.50 6.38
C ALA A 265 6.30 -4.38 6.68
N SER A 266 5.21 -4.68 7.40
CA SER A 266 4.23 -3.67 7.80
C SER A 266 4.87 -2.56 8.65
N LEU A 267 5.62 -2.93 9.69
CA LEU A 267 6.35 -2.00 10.54
C LEU A 267 7.32 -1.11 9.74
N MET A 268 8.15 -1.72 8.88
CA MET A 268 9.13 -1.02 8.06
C MET A 268 8.46 0.00 7.14
N CYS A 269 7.38 -0.37 6.47
CA CYS A 269 6.66 0.51 5.56
C CYS A 269 6.09 1.73 6.29
N MET A 270 5.53 1.53 7.48
CA MET A 270 5.02 2.63 8.30
C MET A 270 6.14 3.52 8.84
N ILE A 271 7.30 2.95 9.20
CA ILE A 271 8.49 3.74 9.58
C ILE A 271 8.95 4.60 8.40
N TYR A 272 9.05 4.05 7.19
CA TYR A 272 9.45 4.82 6.01
C TYR A 272 8.44 5.91 5.63
N ALA A 273 7.14 5.67 5.87
CA ALA A 273 6.10 6.64 5.54
C ALA A 273 6.08 7.84 6.51
N ILE A 274 6.21 7.60 7.82
CA ILE A 274 5.93 8.64 8.83
C ILE A 274 6.95 8.73 9.96
N GLY A 275 8.11 8.07 9.82
CA GLY A 275 9.21 8.20 10.77
C GLY A 275 9.76 9.62 10.88
N ASP A 276 9.73 10.39 9.79
CA ASP A 276 10.08 11.82 9.80
C ASP A 276 9.00 12.71 10.45
N VAL A 277 7.78 12.17 10.66
CA VAL A 277 6.69 12.88 11.33
C VAL A 277 6.76 12.66 12.84
N SER A 278 6.71 11.40 13.29
CA SER A 278 6.58 11.06 14.73
C SER A 278 7.84 10.46 15.37
N GLY A 279 8.83 10.05 14.58
CA GLY A 279 9.91 9.18 15.04
C GLY A 279 9.56 7.69 14.99
N ALA A 280 8.31 7.33 14.67
CA ALA A 280 7.81 5.99 14.44
C ALA A 280 8.16 4.98 15.56
N HIS A 281 7.80 5.29 16.81
CA HIS A 281 8.05 4.37 17.92
C HIS A 281 7.11 3.16 17.86
N PHE A 282 5.83 3.42 17.58
CA PHE A 282 4.71 2.47 17.40
C PHE A 282 4.53 1.42 18.49
N ASN A 283 5.22 1.57 19.62
CA ASN A 283 5.28 0.58 20.67
C ASN A 283 5.68 1.27 21.99
N PRO A 284 4.93 1.04 23.09
CA PRO A 284 5.26 1.61 24.39
C PRO A 284 6.68 1.29 24.88
N ALA A 285 7.16 0.06 24.66
CA ALA A 285 8.50 -0.36 25.06
C ALA A 285 9.58 0.38 24.25
N VAL A 286 9.34 0.63 22.95
CA VAL A 286 10.26 1.45 22.12
C VAL A 286 10.25 2.89 22.61
N THR A 287 9.08 3.45 22.93
CA THR A 287 8.97 4.81 23.48
C THR A 287 9.75 4.96 24.80
N VAL A 288 9.61 3.98 25.72
CA VAL A 288 10.37 3.93 26.97
C VAL A 288 11.87 3.82 26.69
N ALA A 289 12.28 2.98 25.73
CA ALA A 289 13.68 2.82 25.37
C ALA A 289 14.29 4.12 24.79
N VAL A 290 13.55 4.83 23.93
CA VAL A 290 14.00 6.10 23.35
C VAL A 290 14.13 7.19 24.42
N LEU A 291 13.17 7.27 25.35
CA LEU A 291 13.24 8.18 26.49
C LEU A 291 14.43 7.84 27.41
N GLY A 292 14.57 6.56 27.77
CA GLY A 292 15.62 6.05 28.65
C GLY A 292 17.03 6.15 28.08
N ALA A 293 17.17 6.23 26.75
CA ALA A 293 18.47 6.42 26.10
C ALA A 293 19.12 7.79 26.39
N GLY A 294 18.39 8.76 26.95
CA GLY A 294 18.95 10.05 27.36
C GLY A 294 19.46 10.93 26.20
N ARG A 295 19.06 10.63 24.96
CA ARG A 295 19.50 11.33 23.73
C ARG A 295 18.68 12.58 23.40
N ASN A 296 17.80 13.02 24.31
CA ASN A 296 16.86 14.14 24.11
C ASN A 296 16.06 14.05 22.80
N LYS A 297 15.61 12.82 22.44
CA LYS A 297 14.81 12.57 21.23
C LYS A 297 13.31 12.69 21.46
N ILE A 298 12.86 12.62 22.71
CA ILE A 298 11.46 12.80 23.09
C ILE A 298 11.39 13.35 24.51
N GLU A 299 10.49 14.29 24.75
CA GLU A 299 10.21 14.78 26.10
C GLU A 299 9.40 13.75 26.91
N PRO A 300 9.58 13.65 28.24
CA PRO A 300 8.84 12.71 29.08
C PRO A 300 7.30 12.81 28.93
N LYS A 301 6.78 14.03 28.79
CA LYS A 301 5.33 14.26 28.60
C LYS A 301 4.86 13.69 27.27
N MET A 302 5.57 13.97 26.18
CA MET A 302 5.24 13.43 24.86
C MET A 302 5.38 11.91 24.81
N ALA A 303 6.38 11.35 25.51
CA ALA A 303 6.52 9.90 25.65
C ALA A 303 5.30 9.26 26.34
N GLY A 304 4.80 9.88 27.42
CA GLY A 304 3.56 9.43 28.07
C GLY A 304 2.35 9.48 27.14
N MET A 305 2.22 10.54 26.32
CA MET A 305 1.14 10.65 25.34
C MET A 305 1.26 9.61 24.22
N TYR A 306 2.48 9.36 23.72
CA TYR A 306 2.76 8.30 22.74
C TYR A 306 2.31 6.94 23.27
N ILE A 307 2.71 6.57 24.49
CA ILE A 307 2.32 5.30 25.11
C ILE A 307 0.79 5.19 25.19
N GLY A 308 0.10 6.26 25.60
CA GLY A 308 -1.36 6.29 25.67
C GLY A 308 -2.03 6.02 24.32
N VAL A 309 -1.63 6.73 23.25
CA VAL A 309 -2.22 6.54 21.92
C VAL A 309 -1.85 5.19 21.30
N GLN A 310 -0.64 4.69 21.54
CA GLN A 310 -0.18 3.39 21.08
C GLN A 310 -1.01 2.26 21.72
N ILE A 311 -1.33 2.34 23.03
CA ILE A 311 -2.19 1.35 23.70
C ILE A 311 -3.59 1.35 23.08
N VAL A 312 -4.20 2.52 22.91
CA VAL A 312 -5.54 2.64 22.31
C VAL A 312 -5.55 2.10 20.88
N ALA A 313 -4.58 2.50 20.06
CA ALA A 313 -4.45 2.03 18.69
C ALA A 313 -4.19 0.52 18.60
N GLY A 314 -3.39 -0.03 19.51
CA GLY A 314 -3.15 -1.46 19.59
C GLY A 314 -4.41 -2.24 19.93
N LEU A 315 -5.25 -1.73 20.84
CA LEU A 315 -6.55 -2.34 21.13
C LEU A 315 -7.53 -2.28 19.94
N LEU A 316 -7.49 -1.19 19.16
CA LEU A 316 -8.31 -1.06 17.96
C LEU A 316 -7.83 -1.94 16.80
N GLY A 317 -6.53 -2.24 16.74
CA GLY A 317 -5.94 -3.08 15.70
C GLY A 317 -6.02 -4.58 15.99
N ALA A 318 -6.28 -4.98 17.23
CA ALA A 318 -6.43 -6.38 17.66
C ALA A 318 -7.85 -6.91 17.41
#